data_AF-A0A0L0VIV9-F1
#
_entry.id   AF-A0A0L0VIV9-F1
#
_cell.length_a   1.000
_cell.length_b   1.000
_cell.length_c   1.000
_cell.angle_alpha   90.00
_cell.angle_beta   90.00
_cell.angle_gamma   90.00
#
_symmetry.space_group_name_H-M   'P 1'
#
loop_
_entity.id
_entity.type
_entity.pdbx_description
1 polymer ?
#
loop_
_entity_poly.entity_id
_entity_poly.type
_entity_poly.pdbx_seq_one_letter_code
_entity_poly.pdbx_strand_id
1 'polypeptide(L)'
;MYADAIDWSKNIDPRITRLKELGREELNGVTTHLKLLDQYVQAQAEATTGAVTREPQTLVEPVFQVTPAQASPQRSSSLVGLFTKKSSKNPELDEELREIIITAVIPVWKDLQEKFIKLACHSPEKEPDIKLNFLKSLFVLGDYFYSNNLVRSKIMDEVEIFKPNIVVNLIDFHVKLSIQSKGNKLFESSEWVTPQIDLLIDNPSLRHFRRSIQALSGDNRVYLVYCTLRSVLGKYDSLLPRGDFPNPERMGGFIQRFLRINFIEPGKDRLINPYNAGINSDYSTAFYAIMNCFDLQGDIPPTHSGKRIQRLQALLSYCIVDFMDSYDRVVARSFLPARFRSEIMSVSYERQRKLFYLGYLLNLRQNGFKGSEQKSHVKHGLRMLKKAARESDHPDYVQKWIGTINNLFQAKWRFW
;
A
#
# COMPACT_ATOMS: atom_id res chain seq x y z
N MET A 1 0.16 7.14 50.94
CA MET A 1 1.44 6.58 50.45
C MET A 1 1.39 6.61 48.95
N TYR A 2 2.21 7.48 48.37
CA TYR A 2 2.33 7.72 46.93
C TYR A 2 2.92 6.48 46.24
N ALA A 3 2.23 5.97 45.23
CA ALA A 3 2.85 5.16 44.18
C ALA A 3 3.07 6.12 43.01
N ASP A 4 4.34 6.33 42.66
CA ASP A 4 4.79 7.21 41.60
C ASP A 4 4.11 6.85 40.26
N ALA A 5 3.16 7.69 39.87
CA ALA A 5 2.74 7.77 38.48
C ALA A 5 3.94 8.31 37.70
N ILE A 6 4.62 7.44 36.96
CA ILE A 6 5.62 7.85 35.98
C ILE A 6 4.91 8.83 35.03
N ASP A 7 5.28 10.11 35.12
CA ASP A 7 4.80 11.16 34.26
C ASP A 7 5.41 10.95 32.85
N TRP A 8 4.67 10.26 31.99
CA TRP A 8 5.06 9.99 30.60
C TRP A 8 4.93 11.22 29.69
N SER A 9 4.45 12.36 30.20
CA SER A 9 4.00 13.50 29.37
C SER A 9 5.06 14.56 29.03
N LYS A 10 6.29 14.45 29.57
CA LYS A 10 7.24 15.58 29.49
C LYS A 10 8.68 15.30 29.11
N ASN A 11 9.07 14.05 28.89
CA ASN A 11 10.46 13.77 28.52
C ASN A 11 10.52 13.12 27.14
N ILE A 12 10.97 13.91 26.16
CA ILE A 12 11.55 13.36 24.93
C ILE A 12 12.56 12.29 25.37
N ASP A 13 12.46 11.07 24.83
CA ASP A 13 13.34 9.98 25.25
C ASP A 13 14.80 10.51 25.31
N PRO A 14 15.47 10.46 26.47
CA PRO A 14 16.79 11.06 26.64
C PRO A 14 17.82 10.50 25.64
N ARG A 15 17.57 9.31 25.08
CA ARG A 15 18.34 8.73 23.97
C ARG A 15 18.22 9.55 22.68
N ILE A 16 17.05 10.09 22.34
CA ILE A 16 16.80 10.98 21.19
C ILE A 16 17.49 12.34 21.37
N THR A 17 17.64 12.80 22.62
CA THR A 17 18.40 14.02 22.94
C THR A 17 19.91 13.79 22.76
N ARG A 18 20.44 12.66 23.22
CA ARG A 18 21.84 12.25 22.99
C ARG A 18 22.22 12.15 21.51
N LEU A 19 21.27 11.78 20.63
CA LEU A 19 21.51 11.77 19.18
C LEU A 19 21.72 13.15 18.57
N LYS A 20 21.10 14.20 19.14
CA LYS A 20 21.34 15.60 18.69
C LYS A 20 22.75 16.06 19.03
N GLU A 21 23.27 15.63 20.19
CA GLU A 21 24.57 16.05 20.70
C GLU A 21 25.73 15.57 19.81
N LEU A 22 25.49 14.60 18.92
CA LEU A 22 26.48 14.09 17.97
C LEU A 22 26.75 15.03 16.78
N GLY A 23 25.85 15.98 16.50
CA GLY A 23 26.06 17.03 15.49
C GLY A 23 26.32 16.54 14.05
N ARG A 24 25.97 15.29 13.72
CA ARG A 24 26.20 14.70 12.37
C ARG A 24 25.01 14.99 11.44
N GLU A 25 25.29 15.53 10.25
CA GLU A 25 24.24 15.87 9.26
C GLU A 25 23.36 14.67 8.88
N GLU A 26 23.96 13.49 8.73
CA GLU A 26 23.28 12.24 8.38
C GLU A 26 22.23 11.81 9.41
N LEU A 27 22.40 12.20 10.68
CA LEU A 27 21.49 11.89 11.78
C LEU A 27 20.46 12.99 12.04
N ASN A 28 20.53 14.14 11.38
CA ASN A 28 19.60 15.25 11.62
C ASN A 28 18.17 14.90 11.19
N GLY A 29 18.02 14.25 10.02
CA GLY A 29 16.72 13.75 9.55
C GLY A 29 16.17 12.67 10.47
N VAL A 30 17.03 11.73 10.88
CA VAL A 30 16.70 10.63 11.80
C VAL A 30 16.19 11.18 13.13
N THR A 31 16.94 12.10 13.72
CA THR A 31 16.64 12.68 15.03
C THR A 31 15.37 13.53 15.01
N THR A 32 15.11 14.22 13.91
CA THR A 32 13.86 14.99 13.72
C THR A 32 12.66 14.04 13.65
N HIS A 33 12.77 12.97 12.85
CA HIS A 33 11.71 11.98 12.72
C HIS A 33 11.41 11.25 14.03
N LEU A 34 12.44 10.85 14.78
CA LEU A 34 12.28 10.18 16.08
C LEU A 34 11.60 11.09 17.12
N LYS A 35 11.93 12.39 17.14
CA LYS A 35 11.28 13.36 18.04
C LYS A 35 9.78 13.50 17.78
N LEU A 36 9.42 13.70 16.52
CA LEU A 36 8.01 13.84 16.14
C LEU A 36 7.24 12.57 16.51
N LEU A 37 7.85 11.39 16.32
CA LEU A 37 7.22 10.10 16.61
C LEU A 37 7.02 9.89 18.13
N ASP A 38 8.01 10.24 18.94
CA ASP A 38 7.92 10.14 20.40
C ASP A 38 6.82 11.07 20.97
N GLN A 39 6.78 12.33 20.52
CA GLN A 39 5.73 13.29 20.90
C GLN A 39 4.33 12.79 20.54
N TYR A 40 4.18 12.20 19.35
CA TYR A 40 2.90 11.66 18.91
C TYR A 40 2.42 10.49 19.77
N VAL A 41 3.32 9.56 20.05
CA VAL A 41 3.01 8.35 20.83
C VAL A 41 2.65 8.73 22.27
N GLN A 42 3.34 9.70 22.87
CA GLN A 42 3.01 10.24 24.20
C GLN A 42 1.60 10.85 24.23
N ALA A 43 1.27 11.72 23.26
CA ALA A 43 -0.05 12.33 23.17
C ALA A 43 -1.20 11.31 23.03
N GLN A 44 -0.98 10.22 22.28
CA GLN A 44 -1.98 9.14 22.14
C GLN A 44 -2.13 8.30 23.41
N ALA A 45 -1.04 8.04 24.13
CA ALA A 45 -1.08 7.31 25.40
C ALA A 45 -1.89 8.09 26.46
N GLU A 46 -1.67 9.41 26.55
CA GLU A 46 -2.42 10.31 27.46
C GLU A 46 -3.90 10.41 27.11
N ALA A 47 -4.24 10.45 25.82
CA ALA A 47 -5.63 10.45 25.37
C ALA A 47 -6.36 9.15 25.73
N THR A 48 -5.64 8.03 25.78
CA THR A 48 -6.21 6.70 26.09
C THR A 48 -6.44 6.52 27.59
N THR A 49 -5.57 7.05 28.46
CA THR A 49 -5.76 7.04 29.92
C THR A 49 -6.87 7.99 30.39
N GLY A 50 -7.14 9.08 29.64
CA GLY A 50 -8.25 10.00 29.92
C GLY A 50 -9.66 9.51 29.49
N ALA A 51 -9.75 8.49 28.63
CA ALA A 51 -11.00 8.03 28.03
C ALA A 51 -11.69 6.85 28.74
N VAL A 52 -11.11 6.31 29.82
CA VAL A 52 -11.60 5.08 30.50
C VAL A 52 -12.95 5.27 31.23
N THR A 53 -13.56 6.46 31.24
CA THR A 53 -14.84 6.71 31.94
C THR A 53 -16.11 6.66 31.11
N ARG A 54 -16.08 6.21 29.83
CA ARG A 54 -17.33 5.95 29.07
C ARG A 54 -17.20 4.73 28.16
N GLU A 55 -17.92 3.66 28.49
CA GLU A 55 -18.17 2.54 27.57
C GLU A 55 -18.84 3.03 26.28
N PRO A 56 -18.49 2.40 25.14
CA PRO A 56 -19.56 1.74 24.41
C PRO A 56 -19.16 0.37 23.83
N GLN A 57 -20.14 -0.52 23.82
CA GLN A 57 -20.18 -1.76 23.05
C GLN A 57 -20.23 -1.45 21.55
N THR A 58 -19.34 -2.05 20.74
CA THR A 58 -19.68 -2.55 19.40
C THR A 58 -18.62 -3.55 18.94
N LEU A 59 -19.10 -4.72 18.52
CA LEU A 59 -18.34 -5.87 18.04
C LEU A 59 -17.64 -5.57 16.70
N VAL A 60 -16.32 -5.39 16.75
CA VAL A 60 -15.40 -5.71 15.63
C VAL A 60 -14.16 -6.34 16.28
N GLU A 61 -13.88 -7.60 15.97
CA GLU A 61 -12.70 -8.29 16.50
C GLU A 61 -11.40 -7.57 16.08
N PRO A 62 -10.43 -7.43 17.01
CA PRO A 62 -9.19 -6.72 16.75
C PRO A 62 -8.28 -7.50 15.78
N VAL A 63 -7.70 -6.78 14.81
CA VAL A 63 -6.80 -7.32 13.76
C VAL A 63 -5.37 -7.60 14.28
N PHE A 64 -5.07 -7.29 15.55
CA PHE A 64 -3.73 -7.48 16.12
C PHE A 64 -3.78 -8.39 17.35
N GLN A 65 -3.33 -9.64 17.20
CA GLN A 65 -2.90 -10.47 18.32
C GLN A 65 -1.38 -10.40 18.39
N VAL A 66 -0.85 -9.50 19.23
CA VAL A 66 0.59 -9.48 19.54
C VAL A 66 0.81 -10.35 20.77
N THR A 67 1.48 -11.49 20.60
CA THR A 67 1.95 -12.31 21.72
C THR A 67 3.05 -11.55 22.46
N PRO A 68 2.96 -11.35 23.78
CA PRO A 68 4.00 -10.63 24.53
C PRO A 68 5.27 -11.48 24.58
N ALA A 69 6.37 -10.99 24.01
CA ALA A 69 7.70 -11.55 24.21
C ALA A 69 8.39 -10.87 25.42
N GLN A 70 9.19 -11.68 26.12
CA GLN A 70 9.68 -11.50 27.48
C GLN A 70 10.69 -10.34 27.69
N ALA A 71 10.74 -9.92 28.95
CA ALA A 71 11.65 -9.00 29.63
C ALA A 71 12.94 -8.58 28.89
N SER A 72 13.10 -7.26 28.75
CA SER A 72 14.33 -6.60 28.29
C SER A 72 15.51 -6.82 29.28
N PRO A 73 16.76 -6.99 28.81
CA PRO A 73 17.91 -7.04 29.70
C PRO A 73 18.30 -5.65 30.25
N GLN A 74 18.96 -5.69 31.41
CA GLN A 74 19.33 -4.59 32.29
C GLN A 74 20.19 -3.46 31.67
N ARG A 75 19.99 -2.28 32.25
CA ARG A 75 20.77 -1.03 32.11
C ARG A 75 22.29 -1.27 32.18
N SER A 76 23.02 -0.72 31.23
CA SER A 76 24.46 -0.46 31.33
C SER A 76 24.71 1.05 31.35
N SER A 77 25.35 1.50 32.42
CA SER A 77 25.81 2.87 32.65
C SER A 77 27.26 3.03 32.19
N SER A 78 27.51 3.97 31.27
CA SER A 78 28.72 4.82 31.15
C SER A 78 28.98 5.15 29.68
N LEU A 79 28.38 6.24 29.18
CA LEU A 79 28.66 6.81 27.85
C LEU A 79 29.53 8.08 27.94
N VAL A 80 29.99 8.46 29.13
CA VAL A 80 30.70 9.72 29.38
C VAL A 80 32.12 9.73 28.79
N GLY A 81 32.69 8.56 28.48
CA GLY A 81 34.05 8.42 27.95
C GLY A 81 34.22 8.61 26.44
N LEU A 82 33.13 8.69 25.65
CA LEU A 82 33.22 8.76 24.19
C LEU A 82 33.34 10.21 23.65
N PHE A 83 33.08 11.23 24.48
CA PHE A 83 32.95 12.63 24.02
C PHE A 83 34.26 13.40 23.81
N THR A 84 35.42 12.74 23.75
CA THR A 84 36.71 13.40 23.59
C THR A 84 37.51 12.83 22.42
N LYS A 85 37.10 13.09 21.18
CA LYS A 85 38.02 13.23 20.04
C LYS A 85 37.35 13.89 18.84
N LYS A 86 37.97 14.96 18.34
CA LYS A 86 37.53 15.71 17.16
C LYS A 86 37.80 14.89 15.89
N SER A 87 36.73 14.77 15.08
CA SER A 87 36.68 14.81 13.62
C SER A 87 37.88 14.20 12.86
N SER A 88 37.65 13.05 12.20
CA SER A 88 38.41 12.71 10.99
C SER A 88 37.46 12.61 9.79
N LYS A 89 37.89 13.23 8.69
CA LYS A 89 37.23 13.24 7.39
C LYS A 89 37.45 11.87 6.74
N ASN A 90 36.43 11.02 6.70
CA ASN A 90 36.33 9.93 5.73
C ASN A 90 34.85 9.59 5.47
N PRO A 91 34.47 9.19 4.25
CA PRO A 91 33.09 8.85 3.87
C PRO A 91 32.68 7.42 4.27
N GLU A 92 33.52 6.70 5.03
CA GLU A 92 33.14 5.47 5.70
C GLU A 92 32.49 5.82 7.04
N LEU A 93 31.35 5.18 7.36
CA LEU A 93 30.72 5.24 8.68
C LEU A 93 31.78 4.93 9.75
N ASP A 94 32.25 5.98 10.40
CA ASP A 94 33.20 5.96 11.52
C ASP A 94 32.74 4.92 12.56
N GLU A 95 33.66 4.08 13.05
CA GLU A 95 33.33 2.95 13.93
C GLU A 95 32.63 3.42 15.21
N GLU A 96 32.98 4.62 15.68
CA GLU A 96 32.31 5.29 16.79
C GLU A 96 30.84 5.61 16.49
N LEU A 97 30.55 6.08 15.27
CA LEU A 97 29.20 6.37 14.82
C LEU A 97 28.36 5.09 14.67
N ARG A 98 28.99 4.00 14.19
CA ARG A 98 28.35 2.67 14.13
C ARG A 98 27.93 2.21 15.52
N GLU A 99 28.82 2.28 16.49
CA GLU A 99 28.55 1.89 17.89
C GLU A 99 27.41 2.72 18.50
N ILE A 100 27.36 4.03 18.26
CA ILE A 100 26.26 4.87 18.75
C ILE A 100 24.93 4.50 18.10
N ILE A 101 24.91 4.20 16.80
CA ILE A 101 23.67 3.79 16.12
C ILE A 101 23.15 2.47 16.69
N ILE A 102 24.05 1.49 16.88
CA ILE A 102 23.74 0.17 17.44
C ILE A 102 23.20 0.29 18.87
N THR A 103 23.88 1.04 19.73
CA THR A 103 23.60 1.07 21.18
C THR A 103 22.49 2.06 21.56
N ALA A 104 22.30 3.15 20.81
CA ALA A 104 21.35 4.21 21.17
C ALA A 104 20.18 4.36 20.21
N VAL A 105 20.41 4.35 18.89
CA VAL A 105 19.35 4.64 17.90
C VAL A 105 18.42 3.46 17.71
N ILE A 106 18.98 2.27 17.44
CA ILE A 106 18.19 1.08 17.12
C ILE A 106 17.23 0.68 18.24
N PRO A 107 17.61 0.70 19.53
CA PRO A 107 16.67 0.41 20.62
C PRO A 107 15.50 1.39 20.70
N VAL A 108 15.74 2.69 20.46
CA VAL A 108 14.67 3.70 20.43
C VAL A 108 13.75 3.47 19.25
N TRP A 109 14.31 3.24 18.07
CA TRP A 109 13.53 2.96 16.87
C TRP A 109 12.69 1.69 17.04
N LYS A 110 13.25 0.62 17.64
CA LYS A 110 12.52 -0.62 17.97
C LYS A 110 11.37 -0.41 18.95
N ASP A 111 11.52 0.46 19.95
CA ASP A 111 10.45 0.79 20.88
C ASP A 111 9.34 1.61 20.19
N LEU A 112 9.72 2.61 19.40
CA LEU A 112 8.77 3.48 18.71
C LEU A 112 7.96 2.77 17.63
N GLN A 113 8.56 1.85 16.85
CA GLN A 113 7.80 1.04 15.89
C GLN A 113 6.75 0.18 16.60
N GLU A 114 7.07 -0.46 17.72
CA GLU A 114 6.11 -1.27 18.46
C GLU A 114 4.96 -0.43 19.01
N LYS A 115 5.27 0.72 19.62
CA LYS A 115 4.25 1.64 20.13
C LYS A 115 3.38 2.18 19.02
N PHE A 116 3.95 2.53 17.86
CA PHE A 116 3.20 2.98 16.70
C PHE A 116 2.23 1.91 16.21
N ILE A 117 2.69 0.66 16.05
CA ILE A 117 1.85 -0.48 15.64
C ILE A 117 0.73 -0.70 16.66
N LYS A 118 1.03 -0.68 17.96
CA LYS A 118 0.07 -0.95 19.04
C LYS A 118 -0.94 0.18 19.28
N LEU A 119 -0.58 1.44 19.04
CA LEU A 119 -1.42 2.59 19.41
C LEU A 119 -1.99 3.33 18.20
N ALA A 120 -1.15 3.65 17.21
CA ALA A 120 -1.53 4.55 16.12
C ALA A 120 -2.27 3.84 14.99
N CYS A 121 -1.96 2.55 14.74
CA CYS A 121 -2.58 1.77 13.67
C CYS A 121 -4.06 1.41 13.94
N HIS A 122 -4.52 1.52 15.18
CA HIS A 122 -5.90 1.18 15.57
C HIS A 122 -6.93 2.28 15.26
N SER A 123 -6.48 3.50 14.94
CA SER A 123 -7.35 4.67 14.74
C SER A 123 -7.08 5.37 13.40
N PRO A 124 -7.23 4.70 12.23
CA PRO A 124 -6.88 5.29 10.92
C PRO A 124 -7.53 6.66 10.68
N GLU A 125 -8.69 6.90 11.28
CA GLU A 125 -9.51 8.10 11.07
C GLU A 125 -8.91 9.42 11.60
N LYS A 126 -7.90 9.37 12.47
CA LYS A 126 -7.29 10.59 13.03
C LYS A 126 -5.92 10.86 12.43
N GLU A 127 -5.70 12.12 12.05
CA GLU A 127 -4.39 12.69 11.68
C GLU A 127 -3.64 11.90 10.58
N PRO A 128 -4.27 11.68 9.41
CA PRO A 128 -3.72 10.79 8.40
C PRO A 128 -2.35 11.22 7.87
N ASP A 129 -2.12 12.52 7.67
CA ASP A 129 -0.85 13.04 7.16
C ASP A 129 0.30 12.82 8.13
N ILE A 130 0.03 12.99 9.43
CA ILE A 130 1.01 12.79 10.50
C ILE A 130 1.43 11.31 10.55
N LYS A 131 0.46 10.40 10.53
CA LYS A 131 0.71 8.95 10.54
C LYS A 131 1.43 8.45 9.28
N LEU A 132 1.13 9.02 8.11
CA LEU A 132 1.84 8.72 6.86
C LEU A 132 3.32 9.12 6.95
N ASN A 133 3.61 10.31 7.47
CA ASN A 133 4.98 10.76 7.67
C ASN A 133 5.74 9.84 8.64
N PHE A 134 5.08 9.37 9.70
CA PHE A 134 5.70 8.44 10.65
C PHE A 134 6.01 7.07 10.06
N LEU A 135 5.08 6.47 9.31
CA LEU A 135 5.35 5.25 8.58
C LEU A 135 6.57 5.41 7.69
N LYS A 136 6.60 6.46 6.88
CA LYS A 136 7.73 6.78 6.00
C LYS A 136 9.03 6.86 6.79
N SER A 137 9.03 7.59 7.90
CA SER A 137 10.20 7.73 8.77
C SER A 137 10.70 6.40 9.32
N LEU A 138 9.82 5.54 9.83
CA LEU A 138 10.16 4.25 10.40
C LEU A 138 10.85 3.33 9.38
N PHE A 139 10.30 3.25 8.16
CA PHE A 139 10.85 2.43 7.09
C PHE A 139 12.17 2.98 6.55
N VAL A 140 12.27 4.30 6.34
CA VAL A 140 13.52 4.95 5.89
C VAL A 140 14.65 4.69 6.89
N LEU A 141 14.37 4.73 8.20
CA LEU A 141 15.36 4.43 9.22
C LEU A 141 15.82 2.99 9.19
N GLY A 142 14.89 2.04 9.13
CA GLY A 142 15.29 0.63 9.08
C GLY A 142 16.00 0.26 7.77
N ASP A 143 15.66 0.88 6.63
CA ASP A 143 16.38 0.72 5.37
C ASP A 143 17.80 1.30 5.44
N TYR A 144 17.99 2.42 6.16
CA TYR A 144 19.31 2.98 6.44
C TYR A 144 20.15 2.02 7.28
N PHE A 145 19.57 1.42 8.34
CA PHE A 145 20.28 0.42 9.15
C PHE A 145 20.68 -0.82 8.35
N TYR A 146 19.78 -1.31 7.49
CA TYR A 146 20.04 -2.44 6.61
C TYR A 146 21.15 -2.14 5.61
N SER A 147 21.01 -1.04 4.84
CA SER A 147 21.89 -0.74 3.70
C SER A 147 23.33 -0.42 4.11
N ASN A 148 23.53 0.03 5.35
CA ASN A 148 24.85 0.36 5.89
C ASN A 148 25.48 -0.77 6.73
N ASN A 149 24.86 -1.96 6.76
CA ASN A 149 25.28 -3.10 7.58
C ASN A 149 25.46 -2.72 9.06
N LEU A 150 24.60 -1.83 9.58
CA LEU A 150 24.64 -1.37 10.97
C LEU A 150 23.99 -2.39 11.92
N VAL A 151 23.29 -3.37 11.36
CA VAL A 151 22.63 -4.43 12.10
C VAL A 151 22.91 -5.74 11.38
N ARG A 152 23.34 -6.78 12.11
CA ARG A 152 23.46 -8.13 11.55
C ARG A 152 22.09 -8.56 11.02
N SER A 153 22.02 -9.23 9.87
CA SER A 153 20.72 -9.57 9.23
C SER A 153 19.76 -10.26 10.21
N LYS A 154 20.29 -11.16 11.06
CA LYS A 154 19.52 -11.87 12.09
C LYS A 154 18.74 -10.95 13.05
N ILE A 155 19.30 -9.79 13.41
CA ILE A 155 18.61 -8.82 14.29
C ILE A 155 17.57 -8.01 13.50
N MET A 156 17.78 -7.80 12.20
CA MET A 156 16.78 -7.18 11.31
C MET A 156 15.59 -8.10 11.05
N ASP A 157 15.82 -9.41 11.02
CA ASP A 157 14.76 -10.42 10.86
C ASP A 157 13.83 -10.48 12.10
N GLU A 158 14.32 -10.05 13.26
CA GLU A 158 13.55 -9.95 14.51
C GLU A 158 12.71 -8.66 14.61
N VAL A 159 12.92 -7.69 13.72
CA VAL A 159 12.20 -6.41 13.78
C VAL A 159 10.75 -6.59 13.31
N GLU A 160 9.81 -6.27 14.19
CA GLU A 160 8.36 -6.38 13.95
C GLU A 160 7.89 -5.74 12.63
N ILE A 161 8.30 -4.49 12.34
CA ILE A 161 7.87 -3.74 11.15
C ILE A 161 8.28 -4.40 9.82
N PHE A 162 9.25 -5.32 9.85
CA PHE A 162 9.72 -6.07 8.68
C PHE A 162 9.18 -7.49 8.59
N LYS A 163 8.41 -7.96 9.60
CA LYS A 163 7.74 -9.25 9.49
C LYS A 163 6.72 -9.21 8.36
N PRO A 164 6.63 -10.27 7.51
CA PRO A 164 5.82 -10.22 6.30
C PRO A 164 4.36 -9.82 6.51
N ASN A 165 3.69 -10.36 7.51
CA ASN A 165 2.29 -10.04 7.81
C ASN A 165 2.12 -8.60 8.31
N ILE A 166 3.06 -8.11 9.13
CA ILE A 166 3.08 -6.72 9.60
C ILE A 166 3.30 -5.76 8.43
N VAL A 167 4.23 -6.07 7.52
CA VAL A 167 4.45 -5.28 6.30
C VAL A 167 3.17 -5.15 5.48
N VAL A 168 2.44 -6.25 5.28
CA VAL A 168 1.16 -6.22 4.55
C VAL A 168 0.16 -5.29 5.23
N ASN A 169 0.00 -5.43 6.55
CA ASN A 169 -0.94 -4.63 7.33
C ASN A 169 -0.57 -3.13 7.33
N LEU A 170 0.72 -2.81 7.37
CA LEU A 170 1.19 -1.41 7.34
C LEU A 170 1.03 -0.76 5.97
N ILE A 171 1.19 -1.52 4.88
CA ILE A 171 0.90 -1.01 3.53
C ILE A 171 -0.60 -0.80 3.35
N ASP A 172 -1.42 -1.76 3.80
CA ASP A 172 -2.89 -1.61 3.80
C ASP A 172 -3.32 -0.36 4.59
N PHE A 173 -2.73 -0.17 5.77
CA PHE A 173 -2.93 1.02 6.59
C PHE A 173 -2.47 2.31 5.87
N HIS A 174 -1.29 2.32 5.25
CA HIS A 174 -0.80 3.46 4.46
C HIS A 174 -1.77 3.84 3.34
N VAL A 175 -2.33 2.85 2.63
CA VAL A 175 -3.30 3.09 1.55
C VAL A 175 -4.57 3.73 2.09
N LYS A 176 -5.12 3.22 3.20
CA LYS A 176 -6.29 3.82 3.86
C LYS A 176 -6.05 5.27 4.27
N LEU A 177 -4.91 5.55 4.90
CA LEU A 177 -4.53 6.91 5.29
C LEU A 177 -4.36 7.83 4.08
N SER A 178 -3.75 7.34 2.99
CA SER A 178 -3.57 8.11 1.76
C SER A 178 -4.90 8.52 1.13
N ILE A 179 -5.86 7.58 1.09
CA ILE A 179 -7.21 7.86 0.59
C ILE A 179 -7.92 8.85 1.51
N GLN A 180 -7.75 8.72 2.82
CA GLN A 180 -8.39 9.63 3.76
C GLN A 180 -7.82 11.05 3.69
N SER A 181 -6.50 11.20 3.61
CA SER A 181 -5.82 12.49 3.49
C SER A 181 -6.22 13.22 2.20
N LYS A 182 -6.22 12.52 1.07
CA LYS A 182 -6.34 13.14 -0.26
C LYS A 182 -7.71 13.02 -0.91
N GLY A 183 -8.54 12.09 -0.45
CA GLY A 183 -9.84 11.76 -1.03
C GLY A 183 -9.76 11.53 -2.53
N ASN A 184 -10.68 12.15 -3.25
CA ASN A 184 -10.77 12.05 -4.71
C ASN A 184 -9.58 12.67 -5.48
N LYS A 185 -8.73 13.47 -4.83
CA LYS A 185 -7.51 13.98 -5.45
C LYS A 185 -6.44 12.90 -5.59
N LEU A 186 -6.48 11.85 -4.76
CA LEU A 186 -5.51 10.75 -4.82
C LEU A 186 -5.54 10.06 -6.18
N PHE A 187 -6.73 9.75 -6.66
CA PHE A 187 -6.98 9.03 -7.91
C PHE A 187 -6.31 9.68 -9.13
N GLU A 188 -6.24 11.01 -9.16
CA GLU A 188 -5.67 11.74 -10.29
C GLU A 188 -4.16 11.97 -10.15
N SER A 189 -3.60 11.70 -8.97
CA SER A 189 -2.19 11.92 -8.68
C SER A 189 -1.31 10.75 -9.12
N SER A 190 0.00 11.00 -9.21
CA SER A 190 1.02 9.96 -9.38
C SER A 190 1.19 9.07 -8.15
N GLU A 191 0.61 9.46 -7.02
CA GLU A 191 0.65 8.72 -5.76
C GLU A 191 -0.48 7.69 -5.64
N TRP A 192 -1.37 7.64 -6.63
CA TRP A 192 -2.38 6.59 -6.74
C TRP A 192 -1.73 5.21 -6.65
N VAL A 193 -2.31 4.37 -5.78
CA VAL A 193 -1.86 3.00 -5.55
C VAL A 193 -2.72 2.04 -6.35
N THR A 194 -2.16 1.49 -7.43
CA THR A 194 -2.78 0.42 -8.19
C THR A 194 -2.46 -0.93 -7.52
N PRO A 195 -3.45 -1.74 -7.10
CA PRO A 195 -3.25 -3.05 -6.49
C PRO A 195 -2.73 -4.09 -7.51
N GLN A 196 -1.47 -3.96 -7.89
CA GLN A 196 -0.73 -4.92 -8.72
C GLN A 196 0.72 -4.89 -8.26
N ILE A 197 1.33 -6.05 -8.03
CA ILE A 197 2.59 -6.12 -7.28
C ILE A 197 3.72 -5.26 -7.88
N ASP A 198 3.90 -5.29 -9.20
CA ASP A 198 4.93 -4.48 -9.88
C ASP A 198 4.64 -2.97 -9.74
N LEU A 199 3.36 -2.58 -9.82
CA LEU A 199 2.93 -1.19 -9.65
C LEU A 199 3.01 -0.72 -8.19
N LEU A 200 2.92 -1.63 -7.22
CA LEU A 200 3.17 -1.32 -5.81
C LEU A 200 4.67 -1.08 -5.57
N ILE A 201 5.53 -1.94 -6.14
CA ILE A 201 7.00 -1.84 -6.03
C ILE A 201 7.52 -0.54 -6.67
N ASP A 202 6.95 -0.14 -7.80
CA ASP A 202 7.36 1.05 -8.54
C ASP A 202 6.66 2.33 -8.07
N ASN A 203 5.71 2.24 -7.14
CA ASN A 203 4.94 3.40 -6.71
C ASN A 203 5.81 4.42 -5.97
N PRO A 204 5.84 5.70 -6.38
CA PRO A 204 6.59 6.73 -5.68
C PRO A 204 6.15 6.93 -4.22
N SER A 205 4.85 6.79 -3.90
CA SER A 205 4.34 6.95 -2.54
C SER A 205 4.75 5.79 -1.63
N LEU A 206 4.95 4.59 -2.19
CA LEU A 206 5.38 3.39 -1.47
C LEU A 206 6.89 3.14 -1.54
N ARG A 207 7.69 4.11 -2.02
CA ARG A 207 9.15 3.94 -2.18
C ARG A 207 9.84 3.43 -0.91
N HIS A 208 9.38 3.85 0.26
CA HIS A 208 9.92 3.44 1.56
C HIS A 208 9.56 1.99 1.95
N PHE A 209 8.54 1.40 1.35
CA PHE A 209 8.20 -0.02 1.52
C PHE A 209 8.89 -0.93 0.50
N ARG A 210 9.58 -0.38 -0.52
CA ARG A 210 10.02 -1.14 -1.70
C ARG A 210 10.82 -2.40 -1.34
N ARG A 211 11.81 -2.28 -0.45
CA ARG A 211 12.62 -3.42 0.01
C ARG A 211 11.75 -4.47 0.68
N SER A 212 10.85 -4.05 1.56
CA SER A 212 9.94 -4.93 2.30
C SER A 212 8.98 -5.66 1.37
N ILE A 213 8.40 -4.99 0.37
CA ILE A 213 7.53 -5.61 -0.65
C ILE A 213 8.31 -6.64 -1.47
N GLN A 214 9.53 -6.32 -1.88
CA GLN A 214 10.40 -7.24 -2.62
C GLN A 214 10.82 -8.46 -1.78
N ALA A 215 10.93 -8.31 -0.46
CA ALA A 215 11.26 -9.42 0.44
C ALA A 215 10.08 -10.36 0.73
N LEU A 216 8.83 -9.98 0.40
CA LEU A 216 7.67 -10.84 0.60
C LEU A 216 7.73 -12.09 -0.30
N SER A 217 7.30 -13.23 0.24
CA SER A 217 7.04 -14.45 -0.52
C SER A 217 5.89 -14.26 -1.51
N GLY A 218 5.76 -15.16 -2.49
CA GLY A 218 4.70 -15.13 -3.49
C GLY A 218 3.30 -15.00 -2.88
N ASP A 219 2.97 -15.87 -1.92
CA ASP A 219 1.67 -15.86 -1.23
C ASP A 219 1.39 -14.54 -0.51
N ASN A 220 2.40 -13.98 0.18
CA ASN A 220 2.27 -12.70 0.88
C ASN A 220 2.11 -11.52 -0.09
N ARG A 221 2.71 -11.60 -1.29
CA ARG A 221 2.51 -10.58 -2.34
C ARG A 221 1.09 -10.63 -2.91
N VAL A 222 0.53 -11.82 -3.12
CA VAL A 222 -0.87 -11.96 -3.57
C VAL A 222 -1.83 -11.47 -2.48
N TYR A 223 -1.56 -11.83 -1.22
CA TYR A 223 -2.32 -11.33 -0.06
C TYR A 223 -2.25 -9.79 0.06
N LEU A 224 -1.07 -9.20 -0.09
CA LEU A 224 -0.88 -7.74 -0.13
C LEU A 224 -1.74 -7.07 -1.21
N VAL A 225 -1.69 -7.60 -2.43
CA VAL A 225 -2.47 -7.08 -3.56
C VAL A 225 -3.96 -7.10 -3.23
N TYR A 226 -4.44 -8.19 -2.66
CA TYR A 226 -5.84 -8.31 -2.26
C TYR A 226 -6.25 -7.34 -1.15
N CYS A 227 -5.46 -7.21 -0.08
CA CYS A 227 -5.72 -6.24 1.00
C CYS A 227 -5.77 -4.80 0.45
N THR A 228 -4.79 -4.45 -0.38
CA THR A 228 -4.72 -3.15 -1.05
C THR A 228 -5.96 -2.90 -1.92
N LEU A 229 -6.39 -3.91 -2.70
CA LEU A 229 -7.60 -3.85 -3.51
C LEU A 229 -8.84 -3.61 -2.65
N ARG A 230 -9.04 -4.40 -1.59
CA ARG A 230 -10.18 -4.22 -0.67
C ARG A 230 -10.21 -2.83 -0.08
N SER A 231 -9.07 -2.27 0.32
CA SER A 231 -8.99 -0.93 0.91
C SER A 231 -9.35 0.17 -0.09
N VAL A 232 -8.88 0.06 -1.33
CA VAL A 232 -9.27 0.97 -2.42
C VAL A 232 -10.78 0.89 -2.69
N LEU A 233 -11.31 -0.32 -2.84
CA LEU A 233 -12.73 -0.55 -3.15
C LEU A 233 -13.65 -0.15 -1.99
N GLY A 234 -13.26 -0.43 -0.75
CA GLY A 234 -14.03 -0.09 0.45
C GLY A 234 -14.12 1.42 0.71
N LYS A 235 -13.27 2.22 0.06
CA LYS A 235 -13.31 3.69 0.10
C LYS A 235 -13.76 4.30 -1.23
N TYR A 236 -14.51 3.54 -2.05
CA TYR A 236 -15.01 3.97 -3.35
C TYR A 236 -15.66 5.36 -3.31
N ASP A 237 -16.54 5.62 -2.35
CA ASP A 237 -17.27 6.89 -2.25
C ASP A 237 -16.33 8.08 -2.00
N SER A 238 -15.26 7.88 -1.22
CA SER A 238 -14.24 8.91 -0.97
C SER A 238 -13.39 9.21 -2.21
N LEU A 239 -13.34 8.28 -3.18
CA LEU A 239 -12.57 8.40 -4.43
C LEU A 239 -13.40 9.01 -5.57
N LEU A 240 -14.72 9.15 -5.42
CA LEU A 240 -15.58 9.66 -6.46
C LEU A 240 -15.19 11.09 -6.89
N PRO A 241 -15.00 11.34 -8.20
CA PRO A 241 -14.83 12.68 -8.71
C PRO A 241 -16.03 13.56 -8.32
N ARG A 242 -15.79 14.83 -7.97
CA ARG A 242 -16.88 15.80 -7.83
C ARG A 242 -17.46 16.16 -9.20
N GLY A 243 -18.79 16.30 -9.27
CA GLY A 243 -19.52 16.77 -10.44
C GLY A 243 -20.91 16.14 -10.55
N ASP A 244 -21.67 16.55 -11.55
CA ASP A 244 -22.93 15.90 -11.93
C ASP A 244 -22.66 14.83 -12.98
N PHE A 245 -23.15 13.63 -12.70
CA PHE A 245 -22.97 12.48 -13.58
C PHE A 245 -24.11 11.48 -13.40
N PRO A 246 -24.61 10.91 -14.50
CA PRO A 246 -25.66 9.92 -14.43
C PRO A 246 -25.13 8.62 -13.82
N ASN A 247 -25.81 8.16 -12.77
CA ASN A 247 -25.73 6.81 -12.21
C ASN A 247 -24.32 6.32 -11.75
N PRO A 248 -23.65 7.01 -10.82
CA PRO A 248 -22.42 6.49 -10.21
C PRO A 248 -22.65 5.23 -9.37
N GLU A 249 -23.87 5.08 -8.86
CA GLU A 249 -24.26 4.02 -7.93
C GLU A 249 -24.20 2.63 -8.56
N ARG A 250 -24.38 2.50 -9.89
CA ARG A 250 -24.32 1.19 -10.56
C ARG A 250 -22.99 0.48 -10.33
N MET A 251 -21.86 1.18 -10.48
CA MET A 251 -20.54 0.60 -10.22
C MET A 251 -20.33 0.33 -8.72
N GLY A 252 -20.78 1.26 -7.86
CA GLY A 252 -20.78 1.07 -6.41
C GLY A 252 -21.49 -0.22 -5.99
N GLY A 253 -22.66 -0.52 -6.55
CA GLY A 253 -23.40 -1.74 -6.28
C GLY A 253 -22.65 -3.03 -6.67
N PHE A 254 -21.92 -3.03 -7.79
CA PHE A 254 -21.08 -4.17 -8.17
C PHE A 254 -19.87 -4.33 -7.24
N ILE A 255 -19.22 -3.21 -6.88
CA ILE A 255 -18.10 -3.20 -5.93
C ILE A 255 -18.54 -3.75 -4.57
N GLN A 256 -19.69 -3.32 -4.05
CA GLN A 256 -20.21 -3.79 -2.77
C GLN A 256 -20.47 -5.30 -2.79
N ARG A 257 -21.06 -5.83 -3.87
CA ARG A 257 -21.25 -7.28 -4.03
C ARG A 257 -19.93 -8.04 -4.11
N PHE A 258 -18.91 -7.49 -4.77
CA PHE A 258 -17.57 -8.07 -4.79
C PHE A 258 -16.94 -8.11 -3.38
N LEU A 259 -17.05 -7.01 -2.63
CA LEU A 259 -16.48 -6.88 -1.27
C LEU A 259 -17.12 -7.80 -0.23
N ARG A 260 -18.36 -8.26 -0.46
CA ARG A 260 -19.05 -9.22 0.42
C ARG A 260 -18.35 -10.58 0.49
N ILE A 261 -17.62 -10.98 -0.55
CA ILE A 261 -16.80 -12.18 -0.47
C ILE A 261 -15.52 -11.83 0.27
N ASN A 262 -15.26 -12.58 1.35
CA ASN A 262 -14.00 -12.50 2.06
C ASN A 262 -13.09 -13.65 1.62
N PHE A 263 -12.10 -13.32 0.79
CA PHE A 263 -11.06 -14.27 0.40
C PHE A 263 -9.97 -14.46 1.46
N ILE A 264 -10.06 -13.84 2.64
CA ILE A 264 -9.10 -14.06 3.74
C ILE A 264 -9.51 -15.29 4.53
N GLU A 265 -8.57 -16.18 4.80
CA GLU A 265 -8.83 -17.36 5.62
C GLU A 265 -9.09 -16.95 7.08
N PRO A 266 -10.17 -17.44 7.72
CA PRO A 266 -10.49 -17.07 9.09
C PRO A 266 -9.31 -17.28 10.05
N GLY A 267 -8.96 -16.21 10.79
CA GLY A 267 -7.87 -16.22 11.77
C GLY A 267 -6.46 -16.28 11.18
N LYS A 268 -6.28 -16.07 9.86
CA LYS A 268 -4.97 -16.11 9.21
C LYS A 268 -4.74 -14.93 8.27
N ASP A 269 -3.50 -14.46 8.20
CA ASP A 269 -3.04 -13.42 7.28
C ASP A 269 -2.70 -14.00 5.89
N ARG A 270 -3.64 -14.73 5.28
CA ARG A 270 -3.48 -15.29 3.93
C ARG A 270 -4.81 -15.50 3.23
N LEU A 271 -4.75 -15.67 1.91
CA LEU A 271 -5.94 -15.95 1.13
C LEU A 271 -6.40 -17.40 1.29
N ILE A 272 -7.72 -17.61 1.28
CA ILE A 272 -8.35 -18.92 1.17
C ILE A 272 -7.89 -19.55 -0.15
N ASN A 273 -7.84 -20.88 -0.19
CA ASN A 273 -7.69 -21.56 -1.47
C ASN A 273 -8.88 -21.18 -2.40
N PRO A 274 -8.63 -20.69 -3.62
CA PRO A 274 -9.68 -20.32 -4.58
C PRO A 274 -10.79 -21.37 -4.75
N TYR A 275 -10.48 -22.68 -4.69
CA TYR A 275 -11.46 -23.78 -4.81
C TYR A 275 -12.40 -23.91 -3.60
N ASN A 276 -12.06 -23.30 -2.47
CA ASN A 276 -12.85 -23.30 -1.24
C ASN A 276 -13.65 -22.00 -1.05
N ALA A 277 -13.55 -21.03 -1.98
CA ALA A 277 -14.27 -19.79 -1.88
C ALA A 277 -15.79 -20.04 -2.12
N GLY A 278 -16.61 -19.80 -1.10
CA GLY A 278 -18.07 -19.95 -1.15
C GLY A 278 -18.76 -18.90 -2.01
N ILE A 279 -18.56 -18.97 -3.33
CA ILE A 279 -19.02 -17.96 -4.28
C ILE A 279 -20.46 -18.24 -4.71
N ASN A 280 -21.29 -17.20 -4.57
CA ASN A 280 -22.70 -17.24 -4.91
C ASN A 280 -23.00 -16.54 -6.25
N SER A 281 -24.24 -16.67 -6.70
CA SER A 281 -24.72 -16.08 -7.96
C SER A 281 -24.59 -14.55 -8.00
N ASP A 282 -24.73 -13.88 -6.85
CA ASP A 282 -24.64 -12.42 -6.75
C ASP A 282 -23.23 -11.93 -7.04
N TYR A 283 -22.23 -12.63 -6.51
CA TYR A 283 -20.82 -12.35 -6.79
C TYR A 283 -20.50 -12.58 -8.26
N SER A 284 -20.88 -13.74 -8.83
CA SER A 284 -20.65 -14.06 -10.24
C SER A 284 -21.26 -13.01 -11.17
N THR A 285 -22.46 -12.55 -10.85
CA THR A 285 -23.15 -11.50 -11.61
C THR A 285 -22.42 -10.15 -11.51
N ALA A 286 -21.97 -9.78 -10.31
CA ALA A 286 -21.22 -8.55 -10.09
C ALA A 286 -19.86 -8.57 -10.82
N PHE A 287 -19.12 -9.68 -10.70
CA PHE A 287 -17.84 -9.83 -11.37
C PHE A 287 -18.00 -9.81 -12.91
N TYR A 288 -19.03 -10.47 -13.45
CA TYR A 288 -19.36 -10.38 -14.87
C TYR A 288 -19.68 -8.94 -15.32
N ALA A 289 -20.45 -8.20 -14.52
CA ALA A 289 -20.72 -6.79 -14.81
C ALA A 289 -19.45 -5.93 -14.78
N ILE A 290 -18.54 -6.16 -13.83
CA ILE A 290 -17.25 -5.48 -13.74
C ILE A 290 -16.36 -5.82 -14.96
N MET A 291 -16.32 -7.08 -15.37
CA MET A 291 -15.62 -7.48 -16.59
C MET A 291 -16.18 -6.78 -17.82
N ASN A 292 -17.50 -6.69 -17.95
CA ASN A 292 -18.14 -5.93 -19.03
C ASN A 292 -17.82 -4.44 -18.93
N CYS A 293 -17.77 -3.85 -17.74
CA CYS A 293 -17.29 -2.47 -17.58
C CYS A 293 -15.85 -2.32 -18.05
N PHE A 294 -14.98 -3.28 -17.78
CA PHE A 294 -13.60 -3.28 -18.29
C PHE A 294 -13.55 -3.44 -19.81
N ASP A 295 -14.28 -4.39 -20.38
CA ASP A 295 -14.22 -4.78 -21.79
C ASP A 295 -14.97 -3.84 -22.72
N LEU A 296 -16.12 -3.31 -22.29
CA LEU A 296 -17.05 -2.49 -23.07
C LEU A 296 -16.96 -1.02 -22.66
N GLN A 297 -15.76 -0.46 -22.70
CA GLN A 297 -15.56 0.97 -22.50
C GLN A 297 -16.34 1.74 -23.58
N GLY A 298 -17.47 2.33 -23.18
CA GLY A 298 -18.35 3.10 -24.06
C GLY A 298 -17.70 4.37 -24.61
N ASP A 299 -18.45 5.11 -25.42
CA ASP A 299 -17.99 6.39 -25.94
C ASP A 299 -17.65 7.35 -24.80
N ILE A 300 -16.56 8.08 -24.97
CA ILE A 300 -16.05 8.97 -23.94
C ILE A 300 -17.04 10.11 -23.75
N PRO A 301 -17.54 10.34 -22.52
CA PRO A 301 -18.41 11.46 -22.26
C PRO A 301 -17.75 12.79 -22.68
N PRO A 302 -18.50 13.73 -23.28
CA PRO A 302 -17.94 15.00 -23.72
C PRO A 302 -17.48 15.85 -22.53
N THR A 303 -18.11 15.67 -21.37
CA THR A 303 -17.83 16.44 -20.15
C THR A 303 -16.57 15.97 -19.44
N HIS A 304 -15.85 16.91 -18.83
CA HIS A 304 -14.66 16.60 -18.02
C HIS A 304 -15.00 15.68 -16.84
N SER A 305 -16.12 15.93 -16.14
CA SER A 305 -16.60 15.07 -15.04
C SER A 305 -16.85 13.63 -15.50
N GLY A 306 -17.49 13.44 -16.65
CA GLY A 306 -17.74 12.12 -17.22
C GLY A 306 -16.44 11.38 -17.56
N LYS A 307 -15.43 12.06 -18.11
CA LYS A 307 -14.10 11.48 -18.36
C LYS A 307 -13.42 10.99 -17.08
N ARG A 308 -13.50 11.77 -15.98
CA ARG A 308 -12.89 11.39 -14.69
C ARG A 308 -13.52 10.12 -14.12
N ILE A 309 -14.83 9.98 -14.25
CA ILE A 309 -15.57 8.81 -13.74
C ILE A 309 -15.29 7.59 -14.59
N GLN A 310 -15.32 7.74 -15.92
CA GLN A 310 -14.99 6.63 -16.80
C GLN A 310 -13.56 6.14 -16.54
N ARG A 311 -12.62 7.06 -16.31
CA ARG A 311 -11.25 6.70 -15.87
C ARG A 311 -11.27 5.91 -14.56
N LEU A 312 -12.03 6.35 -13.55
CA LEU A 312 -12.12 5.67 -12.26
C LEU A 312 -12.72 4.27 -12.42
N GLN A 313 -13.82 4.15 -13.15
CA GLN A 313 -14.48 2.88 -13.43
C GLN A 313 -13.56 1.93 -14.19
N ALA A 314 -12.85 2.41 -15.23
CA ALA A 314 -11.88 1.62 -15.97
C ALA A 314 -10.76 1.11 -15.07
N LEU A 315 -10.24 1.97 -14.18
CA LEU A 315 -9.16 1.60 -13.26
C LEU A 315 -9.62 0.60 -12.21
N LEU A 316 -10.76 0.81 -11.56
CA LEU A 316 -11.27 -0.12 -10.55
C LEU A 316 -11.64 -1.47 -11.18
N SER A 317 -12.23 -1.45 -12.38
CA SER A 317 -12.52 -2.69 -13.12
C SER A 317 -11.22 -3.42 -13.49
N TYR A 318 -10.20 -2.69 -13.94
CA TYR A 318 -8.87 -3.24 -14.16
C TYR A 318 -8.32 -3.92 -12.91
N CYS A 319 -8.29 -3.23 -11.76
CA CYS A 319 -7.73 -3.78 -10.53
C CYS A 319 -8.45 -5.06 -10.07
N ILE A 320 -9.78 -5.12 -10.22
CA ILE A 320 -10.55 -6.31 -9.87
C ILE A 320 -10.25 -7.46 -10.83
N VAL A 321 -10.26 -7.20 -12.14
CA VAL A 321 -10.05 -8.23 -13.16
C VAL A 321 -8.61 -8.75 -13.13
N ASP A 322 -7.62 -7.88 -12.94
CA ASP A 322 -6.20 -8.23 -12.80
C ASP A 322 -5.93 -9.08 -11.56
N PHE A 323 -6.52 -8.71 -10.41
CA PHE A 323 -6.44 -9.53 -9.21
C PHE A 323 -7.03 -10.93 -9.44
N MET A 324 -8.22 -11.02 -10.04
CA MET A 324 -8.85 -12.32 -10.28
C MET A 324 -8.04 -13.19 -11.27
N ASP A 325 -7.44 -12.59 -12.31
CA ASP A 325 -6.54 -13.33 -13.21
C ASP A 325 -5.29 -13.84 -12.49
N SER A 326 -4.78 -13.07 -11.52
CA SER A 326 -3.58 -13.41 -10.74
C SER A 326 -3.86 -14.38 -9.59
N TYR A 327 -5.03 -14.31 -8.95
CA TYR A 327 -5.40 -15.09 -7.78
C TYR A 327 -5.62 -16.56 -8.12
N ASP A 328 -6.36 -16.86 -9.21
CA ASP A 328 -6.34 -18.15 -9.91
C ASP A 328 -7.17 -18.05 -11.20
N ARG A 329 -6.54 -18.32 -12.34
CA ARG A 329 -7.18 -18.23 -13.67
C ARG A 329 -8.29 -19.25 -13.89
N VAL A 330 -8.14 -20.47 -13.39
CA VAL A 330 -9.12 -21.55 -13.54
C VAL A 330 -10.38 -21.17 -12.77
N VAL A 331 -10.18 -20.59 -11.60
CA VAL A 331 -11.23 -20.23 -10.67
C VAL A 331 -11.91 -18.91 -11.10
N ALA A 332 -11.16 -17.91 -11.59
CA ALA A 332 -11.73 -16.74 -12.27
C ALA A 332 -12.64 -17.11 -13.45
N ARG A 333 -12.26 -18.14 -14.22
CA ARG A 333 -13.10 -18.70 -15.30
C ARG A 333 -14.30 -19.48 -14.78
N SER A 334 -14.16 -20.17 -13.64
CA SER A 334 -15.25 -20.91 -13.02
C SER A 334 -16.39 -20.00 -12.51
N PHE A 335 -16.05 -18.75 -12.14
CA PHE A 335 -16.99 -17.72 -11.63
C PHE A 335 -17.87 -17.09 -12.69
N LEU A 336 -17.62 -17.38 -13.96
CA LEU A 336 -18.46 -16.93 -15.06
C LEU A 336 -19.73 -17.80 -15.12
N PRO A 337 -20.93 -17.19 -15.22
CA PRO A 337 -22.17 -17.94 -15.35
C PRO A 337 -22.06 -18.97 -16.48
N ALA A 338 -22.52 -20.20 -16.25
CA ALA A 338 -22.33 -21.34 -17.16
C ALA A 338 -22.75 -21.02 -18.61
N ARG A 339 -23.81 -20.22 -18.77
CA ARG A 339 -24.34 -19.76 -20.07
C ARG A 339 -23.39 -18.90 -20.92
N PHE A 340 -22.31 -18.36 -20.34
CA PHE A 340 -21.37 -17.50 -21.05
C PHE A 340 -20.02 -18.20 -21.35
N ARG A 341 -19.76 -19.40 -20.81
CA ARG A 341 -18.42 -20.03 -20.81
C ARG A 341 -17.84 -20.29 -22.21
N SER A 342 -18.67 -20.47 -23.25
CA SER A 342 -18.23 -20.72 -24.64
C SER A 342 -17.76 -19.48 -25.39
N GLU A 343 -18.33 -18.28 -25.12
CA GLU A 343 -17.86 -16.99 -25.67
C GLU A 343 -16.52 -16.54 -25.04
N ILE A 344 -16.10 -17.17 -23.94
CA ILE A 344 -15.03 -16.66 -23.08
C ILE A 344 -13.62 -17.04 -23.54
N MET A 345 -13.43 -18.09 -24.36
CA MET A 345 -12.07 -18.58 -24.66
C MET A 345 -11.28 -17.64 -25.59
N SER A 346 -11.87 -17.10 -26.66
CA SER A 346 -11.25 -16.04 -27.49
C SER A 346 -11.13 -14.72 -26.72
N VAL A 347 -12.18 -14.33 -26.00
CA VAL A 347 -12.24 -13.14 -25.13
C VAL A 347 -11.17 -13.17 -24.03
N SER A 348 -10.79 -14.36 -23.53
CA SER A 348 -9.81 -14.48 -22.45
C SER A 348 -8.39 -14.13 -22.90
N TYR A 349 -8.01 -14.45 -24.14
CA TYR A 349 -6.70 -14.09 -24.68
C TYR A 349 -6.60 -12.57 -24.90
N GLU A 350 -7.63 -11.96 -25.52
CA GLU A 350 -7.70 -10.52 -25.70
C GLU A 350 -7.71 -9.77 -24.37
N ARG A 351 -8.52 -10.24 -23.41
CA ARG A 351 -8.59 -9.65 -22.07
C ARG A 351 -7.23 -9.65 -21.41
N GLN A 352 -6.49 -10.75 -21.49
CA GLN A 352 -5.14 -10.82 -20.96
C GLN A 352 -4.21 -9.78 -21.62
N ARG A 353 -4.33 -9.57 -22.94
CA ARG A 353 -3.59 -8.52 -23.64
C ARG A 353 -4.03 -7.10 -23.24
N LYS A 354 -5.33 -6.88 -22.99
CA LYS A 354 -5.86 -5.61 -22.46
C LYS A 354 -5.30 -5.31 -21.08
N LEU A 355 -5.28 -6.31 -20.18
CA LEU A 355 -4.68 -6.19 -18.84
C LEU A 355 -3.21 -5.81 -18.92
N PHE A 356 -2.39 -6.55 -19.69
CA PHE A 356 -0.97 -6.22 -19.85
C PHE A 356 -0.75 -4.81 -20.41
N TYR A 357 -1.52 -4.44 -21.43
CA TYR A 357 -1.39 -3.12 -22.04
C TYR A 357 -1.71 -2.00 -21.05
N LEU A 358 -2.83 -2.11 -20.33
CA LEU A 358 -3.22 -1.10 -19.35
C LEU A 358 -2.25 -1.07 -18.17
N GLY A 359 -1.78 -2.23 -17.69
CA GLY A 359 -0.75 -2.30 -16.64
C GLY A 359 0.53 -1.55 -17.01
N TYR A 360 1.05 -1.75 -18.23
CA TYR A 360 2.21 -0.97 -18.70
C TYR A 360 1.92 0.52 -18.82
N LEU A 361 0.72 0.90 -19.27
CA LEU A 361 0.32 2.29 -19.39
C LEU A 361 0.20 2.96 -18.01
N LEU A 362 -0.32 2.24 -17.01
CA LEU A 362 -0.41 2.71 -15.64
C LEU A 362 0.98 2.85 -15.01
N ASN A 363 1.89 1.90 -15.24
CA ASN A 363 3.29 2.01 -14.79
C ASN A 363 3.96 3.27 -15.38
N LEU A 364 3.83 3.47 -16.70
CA LEU A 364 4.38 4.65 -17.37
C LEU A 364 3.79 5.95 -16.80
N ARG A 365 2.48 5.98 -16.56
CA ARG A 365 1.79 7.15 -15.96
C ARG A 365 2.27 7.44 -14.54
N GLN A 366 2.41 6.41 -13.69
CA GLN A 366 2.90 6.57 -12.31
C GLN A 366 4.32 7.16 -12.28
N ASN A 367 5.15 6.81 -13.25
CA ASN A 367 6.48 7.39 -13.46
C ASN A 367 6.46 8.76 -14.19
N GLY A 368 5.30 9.44 -14.26
CA GLY A 368 5.18 10.76 -14.88
C GLY A 368 5.44 10.76 -16.38
N PHE A 369 5.21 9.64 -17.06
CA PHE A 369 5.52 9.41 -18.48
C PHE A 369 7.02 9.50 -18.82
N LYS A 370 7.88 9.33 -17.81
CA LYS A 370 9.33 9.28 -17.96
C LYS A 370 9.80 7.81 -18.04
N GLY A 371 11.00 7.60 -18.57
CA GLY A 371 11.60 6.26 -18.73
C GLY A 371 11.49 5.70 -20.16
N SER A 372 12.63 5.37 -20.77
CA SER A 372 12.70 4.76 -22.10
C SER A 372 12.18 3.31 -22.10
N GLU A 373 12.46 2.58 -21.03
CA GLU A 373 12.05 1.18 -20.83
C GLU A 373 10.53 1.06 -20.71
N GLN A 374 9.89 1.83 -19.83
CA GLN A 374 8.43 1.81 -19.65
C GLN A 374 7.70 2.17 -20.95
N LYS A 375 8.24 3.11 -21.73
CA LYS A 375 7.72 3.43 -23.07
C LYS A 375 7.84 2.24 -24.03
N SER A 376 8.96 1.51 -23.97
CA SER A 376 9.15 0.27 -24.75
C SER A 376 8.12 -0.78 -24.37
N HIS A 377 7.86 -0.97 -23.08
CA HIS A 377 6.83 -1.90 -22.59
C HIS A 377 5.43 -1.53 -23.08
N VAL A 378 5.04 -0.25 -23.03
CA VAL A 378 3.76 0.22 -23.58
C VAL A 378 3.66 -0.04 -25.09
N LYS A 379 4.73 0.25 -25.85
CA LYS A 379 4.77 -0.03 -27.30
C LYS A 379 4.67 -1.53 -27.58
N HIS A 380 5.35 -2.37 -26.80
CA HIS A 380 5.27 -3.82 -26.92
C HIS A 380 3.87 -4.35 -26.60
N GLY A 381 3.28 -3.94 -25.47
CA GLY A 381 1.91 -4.31 -25.09
C GLY A 381 0.88 -3.90 -26.15
N LEU A 382 1.00 -2.69 -26.70
CA LEU A 382 0.12 -2.22 -27.77
C LEU A 382 0.25 -3.08 -29.04
N ARG A 383 1.47 -3.45 -29.44
CA ARG A 383 1.71 -4.34 -30.60
C ARG A 383 1.06 -5.71 -30.37
N MET A 384 1.24 -6.29 -29.19
CA MET A 384 0.66 -7.59 -28.84
C MET A 384 -0.87 -7.55 -28.80
N LEU A 385 -1.45 -6.49 -28.25
CA LEU A 385 -2.90 -6.29 -28.23
C LEU A 385 -3.48 -6.10 -29.64
N LYS A 386 -2.81 -5.31 -30.50
CA LYS A 386 -3.21 -5.17 -31.91
C LYS A 386 -3.10 -6.47 -32.70
N LYS A 387 -2.10 -7.31 -32.39
CA LYS A 387 -1.99 -8.64 -32.97
C LYS A 387 -3.17 -9.52 -32.56
N ALA A 388 -3.46 -9.59 -31.26
CA ALA A 388 -4.61 -10.33 -30.75
C ALA A 388 -5.94 -9.82 -31.32
N ALA A 389 -6.10 -8.51 -31.51
CA ALA A 389 -7.28 -7.93 -32.14
C ALA A 389 -7.49 -8.43 -33.59
N ARG A 390 -6.42 -8.66 -34.36
CA ARG A 390 -6.53 -9.18 -35.73
C ARG A 390 -6.89 -10.67 -35.77
N GLU A 391 -6.57 -11.38 -34.70
CA GLU A 391 -6.86 -12.80 -34.50
C GLU A 391 -8.22 -13.00 -33.80
N SER A 392 -8.93 -11.91 -33.49
CA SER A 392 -10.23 -11.86 -32.82
C SER A 392 -11.39 -11.92 -33.82
N ASP A 393 -12.54 -12.43 -33.38
CA ASP A 393 -13.82 -12.33 -34.09
C ASP A 393 -14.36 -10.89 -34.12
N HIS A 394 -13.81 -9.99 -33.29
CA HIS A 394 -14.34 -8.65 -32.99
C HIS A 394 -13.25 -7.56 -32.94
N PRO A 395 -12.45 -7.38 -34.02
CA PRO A 395 -11.31 -6.44 -34.06
C PRO A 395 -11.69 -4.99 -33.72
N ASP A 396 -12.87 -4.55 -34.17
CA ASP A 396 -13.34 -3.17 -33.99
C ASP A 396 -13.59 -2.82 -32.52
N TYR A 397 -14.07 -3.77 -31.72
CA TYR A 397 -14.27 -3.58 -30.29
C TYR A 397 -12.95 -3.36 -29.57
N VAL A 398 -11.90 -4.12 -29.93
CA VAL A 398 -10.57 -3.94 -29.35
C VAL A 398 -9.96 -2.61 -29.78
N GLN A 399 -10.12 -2.19 -31.04
CA GLN A 399 -9.64 -0.88 -31.50
C GLN A 399 -10.36 0.27 -30.78
N LYS A 400 -11.68 0.18 -30.63
CA LYS A 400 -12.47 1.15 -29.86
C LYS A 400 -11.98 1.23 -28.42
N TRP A 401 -11.77 0.07 -27.78
CA TRP A 401 -11.23 0.00 -26.42
C TRP A 401 -9.85 0.65 -26.29
N ILE A 402 -8.92 0.38 -27.21
CA ILE A 402 -7.59 1.02 -27.25
C ILE A 402 -7.76 2.54 -27.36
N GLY A 403 -8.63 3.01 -28.26
CA GLY A 403 -8.93 4.43 -28.44
C GLY A 403 -9.42 5.08 -27.14
N THR A 404 -10.37 4.44 -26.46
CA THR A 404 -10.91 4.92 -25.19
C THR A 404 -9.84 4.97 -24.09
N ILE A 405 -9.10 3.88 -23.88
CA ILE A 405 -8.04 3.81 -22.85
C ILE A 405 -6.93 4.82 -23.09
N ASN A 406 -6.53 5.02 -24.35
CA ASN A 406 -5.51 6.02 -24.67
C ASN A 406 -5.97 7.43 -24.33
N ASN A 407 -7.20 7.78 -24.71
CA ASN A 407 -7.76 9.08 -24.36
C ASN A 407 -7.92 9.27 -22.84
N LEU A 408 -8.22 8.20 -22.09
CA LEU A 408 -8.37 8.27 -20.65
C LEU A 408 -7.02 8.39 -19.93
N PHE A 409 -5.99 7.65 -20.34
CA PHE A 409 -4.76 7.44 -19.56
C PHE A 409 -3.45 7.90 -20.21
N GLN A 410 -3.40 8.10 -21.53
CA GLN A 410 -2.22 8.71 -22.16
C GLN A 410 -2.28 10.23 -21.99
N ALA A 411 -1.18 10.85 -21.53
CA ALA A 411 -0.94 12.25 -21.87
C ALA A 411 -0.88 12.36 -23.41
N LYS A 412 -1.19 13.51 -24.01
CA LYS A 412 -1.09 13.74 -25.47
C LYS A 412 0.35 13.49 -25.97
N TRP A 413 0.71 12.23 -26.14
CA TRP A 413 1.93 11.78 -26.78
C TRP A 413 1.66 11.84 -28.26
N ARG A 414 2.13 12.92 -28.89
CA ARG A 414 2.29 12.90 -30.32
C ARG A 414 3.44 11.94 -30.61
N PHE A 415 3.12 10.75 -31.11
CA PHE A 415 4.09 9.98 -31.88
C PHE A 415 4.39 10.80 -33.13
N TRP A 416 5.53 11.47 -33.13
CA TRP A 416 6.22 11.85 -34.36
C TRP A 416 7.52 11.07 -34.37
#